data_AF-A0A937D514-F1
#
_entry.id   AF-A0A937D514-F1
#
_cell.length_a   1.000
_cell.length_b   1.000
_cell.length_c   1.000
_cell.angle_alpha   90.00
_cell.angle_beta   90.00
_cell.angle_gamma   90.00
#
_symmetry.space_group_name_H-M   'P 1'
#
loop_
_entity.id
_entity.type
_entity.pdbx_description
1 polymer ?
#
loop_
_entity_poly.entity_id
_entity_poly.type
_entity_poly.pdbx_seq_one_letter_code
_entity_poly.pdbx_strand_id
1 'polypeptide(L)' 'MPDAKQTERVQRFRKSRRERGDKEMNVWVPGLLSDAIDEAVENGRFKSRQEAITHALEATFAHKERIVVT' A
#
# COMPACT_ATOMS: atom_id res chain seq x y z
N MET A 1 -8.12 -22.28 10.06
CA MET A 1 -8.57 -21.14 10.88
C MET A 1 -7.39 -20.22 11.06
N PRO A 2 -7.40 -18.96 10.56
CA PRO A 2 -6.30 -18.04 10.80
C PRO A 2 -6.21 -17.77 12.31
N ASP A 3 -4.99 -17.83 12.82
CA ASP A 3 -4.65 -17.80 14.23
C ASP A 3 -5.21 -16.52 14.88
N ALA A 4 -6.02 -16.62 15.94
CA ALA A 4 -6.72 -15.48 16.55
C ALA A 4 -5.76 -14.35 16.95
N LYS A 5 -4.51 -14.71 17.32
CA LYS A 5 -3.43 -13.78 17.64
C LYS A 5 -2.94 -12.97 16.43
N GLN A 6 -2.97 -13.55 15.23
CA GLN A 6 -2.59 -12.84 14.00
C GLN A 6 -3.64 -11.79 13.66
N THR A 7 -4.92 -12.12 13.82
CA THR A 7 -6.04 -11.20 13.60
C THR A 7 -5.97 -10.00 14.54
N GLU A 8 -5.70 -10.21 15.83
CA GLU A 8 -5.55 -9.11 16.80
C GLU A 8 -4.38 -8.18 16.48
N ARG A 9 -3.22 -8.72 16.07
CA ARG A 9 -2.06 -7.91 15.67
C ARG A 9 -2.37 -7.02 14.46
N VAL A 10 -3.07 -7.56 13.46
CA VAL A 10 -3.49 -6.80 12.28
C VAL A 10 -4.46 -5.68 12.67
N GLN A 11 -5.40 -5.94 13.59
CA GLN A 11 -6.35 -4.93 14.04
C GLN A 11 -5.66 -3.81 14.85
N ARG A 12 -4.69 -4.13 15.70
CA ARG A 12 -3.89 -3.12 16.42
C ARG A 12 -3.09 -2.24 15.45
N PHE A 13 -2.48 -2.85 14.42
CA PHE A 13 -1.76 -2.11 13.39
C PHE A 13 -2.67 -1.17 12.60
N ARG A 14 -3.86 -1.63 12.20
CA ARG A 14 -4.89 -0.81 11.55
C ARG A 14 -5.35 0.36 12.41
N LYS A 15 -5.55 0.13 13.71
CA LYS A 15 -5.95 1.19 14.66
C LYS A 15 -4.87 2.28 14.77
N SER A 16 -3.61 1.88 14.95
CA SER A 16 -2.48 2.81 15.01
C SER A 16 -2.30 3.61 13.72
N ARG A 17 -2.56 3.00 12.56
CA ARG A 17 -2.54 3.71 11.26
C ARG A 17 -3.63 4.77 11.16
N ARG A 18 -4.86 4.47 11.58
CA ARG A 18 -5.96 5.45 11.61
C ARG A 18 -5.67 6.61 12.55
N GLU A 19 -5.07 6.35 13.70
CA GLU A 19 -4.69 7.39 14.67
C GLU A 19 -3.63 8.35 14.10
N ARG A 20 -2.80 7.89 13.15
CA ARG A 20 -1.82 8.73 12.42
C ARG A 20 -2.41 9.49 11.22
N GLY A 21 -3.71 9.34 10.97
CA GLY A 21 -4.41 9.97 9.83
C GLY A 21 -4.35 9.17 8.53
N ASP A 22 -3.74 7.98 8.52
CA ASP A 22 -3.69 7.10 7.34
C ASP A 22 -5.09 6.50 7.10
N LYS A 23 -5.55 6.53 5.84
CA LYS A 23 -6.83 5.94 5.42
C LYS A 23 -6.59 4.57 4.77
N GLU A 24 -7.32 3.55 5.23
CA GLU A 24 -7.32 2.23 4.59
C GLU A 24 -8.13 2.30 3.30
N MET A 25 -7.53 1.87 2.18
CA MET A 25 -8.17 1.83 0.86
C MET A 25 -8.13 0.39 0.35
N ASN A 26 -9.30 -0.14 0.00
CA ASN A 26 -9.42 -1.43 -0.69
C ASN A 26 -9.73 -1.14 -2.15
N VAL A 27 -8.84 -1.55 -3.05
CA VAL A 27 -8.96 -1.32 -4.49
C VAL A 27 -8.73 -2.62 -5.24
N TRP A 28 -9.51 -2.83 -6.30
CA TRP A 28 -9.24 -3.90 -7.26
C TRP A 28 -8.20 -3.40 -8.27
N VAL A 29 -7.17 -4.20 -8.50
CA VAL A 29 -6.12 -3.92 -9.48
C VAL A 29 -6.00 -5.08 -10.46
N PRO A 30 -5.60 -4.83 -11.72
CA PRO A 30 -5.22 -5.90 -12.66
C PRO A 30 -4.17 -6.84 -12.06
N GLY A 31 -4.30 -8.15 -12.33
CA GLY A 31 -3.40 -9.19 -11.81
C GLY A 31 -1.93 -8.89 -12.10
N LEU A 32 -1.61 -8.47 -13.33
CA LEU A 32 -0.25 -8.10 -13.73
C LEU A 32 0.36 -6.99 -12.86
N LEU A 33 -0.44 -6.04 -12.36
CA LEU A 33 0.05 -5.01 -11.44
C LEU A 33 0.27 -5.57 -10.03
N SER A 34 -0.55 -6.51 -9.58
CA SER A 34 -0.30 -7.22 -8.33
C SER A 34 1.02 -7.97 -8.42
N ASP A 35 1.24 -8.71 -9.50
CA ASP A 35 2.44 -9.53 -9.71
C ASP A 35 3.69 -8.65 -9.76
N ALA A 36 3.65 -7.52 -10.47
CA ALA A 36 4.75 -6.57 -10.50
C ALA A 36 5.06 -5.93 -9.13
N ILE A 37 4.03 -5.70 -8.31
CA ILE A 37 4.21 -5.23 -6.92
C ILE A 37 4.86 -6.32 -6.07
N ASP A 38 4.43 -7.57 -6.21
CA ASP A 38 4.98 -8.70 -5.48
C ASP A 38 6.45 -8.94 -5.86
N GLU A 39 6.78 -8.95 -7.16
CA GLU A 39 8.14 -9.06 -7.65
C GLU A 39 9.05 -7.95 -7.11
N ALA A 40 8.56 -6.71 -7.03
CA ALA A 40 9.34 -5.60 -6.47
C ALA A 40 9.64 -5.78 -4.97
N VAL A 41 8.76 -6.46 -4.23
CA VAL A 41 8.99 -6.80 -2.82
C VAL A 41 9.95 -7.98 -2.70
N GLU A 42 9.76 -9.03 -3.50
CA GLU A 42 10.61 -10.23 -3.52
C GLU A 42 12.06 -9.89 -3.89
N ASN A 43 12.26 -9.00 -4.86
CA ASN A 43 13.57 -8.50 -5.26
C ASN A 43 14.19 -7.52 -4.24
N GLY A 44 13.52 -7.26 -3.12
CA GLY A 44 14.02 -6.41 -2.03
C GLY A 44 14.01 -4.92 -2.33
N ARG A 45 13.39 -4.48 -3.45
CA ARG A 45 13.25 -3.05 -3.78
C ARG A 45 12.36 -2.32 -2.78
N PHE A 46 11.38 -3.02 -2.21
CA PHE A 46 10.51 -2.51 -1.15
C PHE A 46 10.37 -3.53 -0.03
N LYS A 47 10.22 -3.08 1.22
CA LYS A 47 10.09 -3.97 2.39
C LYS A 47 8.69 -4.57 2.51
N SER A 48 7.70 -3.99 1.80
CA SER A 48 6.34 -4.48 1.78
C SER A 48 5.59 -3.95 0.56
N ARG A 49 4.51 -4.66 0.17
CA ARG A 49 3.60 -4.20 -0.90
C ARG A 49 3.08 -2.79 -0.63
N GLN A 50 2.83 -2.48 0.63
CA GLN A 50 2.31 -1.18 1.01
C GLN A 50 3.33 -0.06 0.75
N GLU A 51 4.61 -0.29 1.04
CA GLU A 51 5.67 0.68 0.75
C GLU A 51 5.80 0.90 -0.76
N ALA A 52 5.74 -0.17 -1.55
CA ALA A 52 5.73 -0.09 -3.02
C ALA A 52 4.54 0.74 -3.53
N ILE A 53 3.33 0.46 -3.03
CA ILE A 53 2.11 1.18 -3.43
C ILE A 53 2.17 2.65 -3.01
N THR A 54 2.57 2.94 -1.76
CA THR A 54 2.69 4.32 -1.28
C THR A 54 3.70 5.10 -2.10
N HIS A 55 4.87 4.53 -2.39
CA HIS A 55 5.88 5.18 -3.24
C HIS A 55 5.34 5.49 -4.64
N ALA A 56 4.62 4.57 -5.28
CA ALA A 56 4.02 4.80 -6.59
C ALA A 56 2.95 5.91 -6.58
N LEU A 57 2.10 5.93 -5.55
CA LEU A 57 1.09 6.97 -5.36
C LEU A 57 1.73 8.33 -5.07
N GLU A 58 2.78 8.39 -4.25
CA GLU A 58 3.51 9.63 -3.98
C GLU A 58 4.18 10.19 -5.22
N ALA A 59 4.82 9.34 -6.04
CA ALA A 59 5.42 9.74 -7.30
C ALA A 59 4.40 10.36 -8.27
N THR A 60 3.15 9.88 -8.23
CA THR A 60 2.09 10.33 -9.15
C THR A 60 1.31 11.53 -8.62
N PHE A 61 1.00 11.55 -7.32
CA PHE A 61 0.06 12.51 -6.72
C PHE A 61 0.72 13.52 -5.77
N ALA A 62 1.87 13.19 -5.17
CA ALA A 62 2.57 14.09 -4.24
C ALA A 62 3.61 14.98 -4.94
N HIS A 63 4.18 14.52 -6.06
CA HIS A 63 4.86 15.42 -6.98
C HIS A 63 3.82 16.25 -7.73
N LYS A 64 3.66 17.50 -7.31
CA LYS A 64 2.88 18.53 -8.02
C LYS A 64 3.56 18.88 -9.35
N GLU A 65 3.60 17.97 -10.30
CA GLU A 65 3.51 18.42 -11.68
C GLU A 65 2.04 18.70 -11.93
N ARG A 66 1.75 19.98 -12.21
CA ARG A 66 0.43 20.42 -12.62
C ARG A 66 0.05 19.63 -13.86
N ILE A 67 -0.78 18.61 -13.72
CA ILE A 67 -1.51 18.07 -14.86
C ILE A 67 -2.52 19.17 -15.22
N VAL A 68 -2.09 20.08 -16.10
CA VAL A 68 -3.01 20.94 -16.85
C VAL A 68 -3.68 20.02 -17.85
N VAL A 69 -4.82 19.46 -17.46
CA VAL A 69 -5.71 18.81 -18.42
C VAL A 69 -6.26 19.93 -19.30
N THR A 70 -5.82 19.97 -20.56
CA THR A 70 -6.44 20.77 -21.64
C THR A 70 -7.29 19.83 -22.48
#